data_AF-A0A7S2C929-F1
#
_entry.id   AF-A0A7S2C929-F1
#
_cell.length_a   1.000
_cell.length_b   1.000
_cell.length_c   1.000
_cell.angle_alpha   90.00
_cell.angle_beta   90.00
_cell.angle_gamma   90.00
#
_symmetry.space_group_name_H-M   'P 1'
#
loop_
_entity.id
_entity.type
_entity.pdbx_description
1 polymer ?
#
loop_
_entity_poly.entity_id
_entity_poly.type
_entity_poly.pdbx_seq_one_letter_code
_entity_poly.pdbx_strand_id
1 'polypeptide(L)'
;AGTVVCAAGAWAAEVVAMCGDGVTPLPVRPRKRCIFSFHCADSNAPSALDTPLTVLPETGVYFRPEGAPGHFLCGVSPPADRDRDATVEDLETADHELFEDIIWPALYDRVPAFGNIKVT
;
A
#
# COMPACT_ATOMS: atom_id res chain seq x y z
N ALA A 1 30.68 -13.61 -18.74
CA ALA A 1 29.91 -12.34 -18.81
C ALA A 1 30.76 -11.23 -18.23
N GLY A 2 30.69 -10.00 -18.76
CA GLY A 2 31.50 -8.86 -18.31
C GLY A 2 30.80 -7.91 -17.32
N THR A 3 29.47 -7.98 -17.22
CA THR A 3 28.63 -7.18 -16.31
C THR A 3 27.41 -7.99 -15.89
N VAL A 4 26.93 -7.78 -14.67
CA VAL A 4 25.69 -8.37 -14.11
C VAL A 4 24.85 -7.24 -13.50
N VAL A 5 23.53 -7.30 -13.65
CA VAL A 5 22.59 -6.33 -13.06
C VAL A 5 21.74 -7.03 -12.01
N CYS A 6 21.73 -6.51 -10.78
CA CYS A 6 20.83 -6.99 -9.73
C CYS A 6 19.46 -6.30 -9.87
N ALA A 7 18.45 -7.06 -10.31
CA ALA A 7 17.06 -6.61 -10.43
C ALA A 7 16.11 -7.42 -9.52
N ALA A 8 16.62 -7.85 -8.36
CA ALA A 8 15.93 -8.80 -7.48
C ALA A 8 14.95 -8.14 -6.48
N GLY A 9 14.53 -6.88 -6.69
CA GLY A 9 13.52 -6.21 -5.86
C GLY A 9 13.82 -6.26 -4.36
N ALA A 10 12.88 -6.75 -3.57
CA ALA A 10 13.02 -6.88 -2.12
C ALA A 10 14.17 -7.81 -1.66
N TRP A 11 14.61 -8.72 -2.55
CA TRP A 11 15.72 -9.65 -2.33
C TRP A 11 17.07 -9.10 -2.82
N ALA A 12 17.13 -7.85 -3.29
CA ALA A 12 18.36 -7.28 -3.84
C ALA A 12 19.53 -7.29 -2.83
N ALA A 13 19.26 -7.04 -1.54
CA ALA A 13 20.28 -7.10 -0.50
C ALA A 13 20.87 -8.52 -0.35
N GLU A 14 20.03 -9.56 -0.37
CA GLU A 14 20.45 -10.96 -0.30
C GLU A 14 21.28 -11.36 -1.52
N VAL A 15 20.85 -10.96 -2.73
CA VAL A 15 21.58 -11.26 -3.97
C VAL A 15 22.95 -10.55 -3.98
N VAL A 16 23.02 -9.30 -3.54
CA VAL A 16 24.29 -8.57 -3.45
C VAL A 16 25.25 -9.20 -2.44
N ALA A 17 24.73 -9.72 -1.32
CA ALA A 17 25.56 -10.41 -0.32
C ALA A 17 26.26 -11.66 -0.88
N MET A 18 25.70 -12.30 -1.92
CA MET A 18 26.34 -13.45 -2.59
C MET A 18 27.63 -13.08 -3.33
N CYS A 19 27.87 -11.78 -3.61
CA CYS A 19 29.09 -11.31 -4.26
C CYS A 19 30.29 -11.20 -3.30
N GLY A 20 30.10 -11.44 -2.00
CA GLY A 20 31.13 -11.35 -0.96
C GLY A 20 31.48 -9.91 -0.56
N ASP A 21 32.54 -9.76 0.24
CA ASP A 21 32.88 -8.50 0.93
C ASP A 21 33.34 -7.36 0.00
N GLY A 22 33.52 -7.64 -1.30
CA GLY A 22 33.91 -6.65 -2.30
C GLY A 22 32.78 -5.71 -2.74
N VAL A 23 31.55 -5.92 -2.25
CA VAL A 23 30.37 -5.14 -2.65
C VAL A 23 29.71 -4.51 -1.43
N THR A 24 29.38 -3.23 -1.54
CA THR A 24 28.67 -2.49 -0.49
C THR A 24 27.29 -3.11 -0.25
N PRO A 25 26.93 -3.42 1.01
CA PRO A 25 25.59 -3.90 1.35
C PRO A 25 24.51 -2.90 0.93
N LEU A 26 23.40 -3.38 0.37
CA LEU A 26 22.27 -2.54 -0.01
C LEU A 26 21.34 -2.31 1.20
N PRO A 27 20.90 -1.06 1.46
CA PRO A 27 19.94 -0.75 2.53
C PRO A 27 18.48 -1.09 2.14
N VAL A 28 18.29 -2.20 1.44
CA VAL A 28 16.98 -2.67 0.95
C VAL A 28 16.43 -3.70 1.93
N ARG A 29 15.17 -3.52 2.34
CA ARG A 29 14.46 -4.47 3.22
C ARG A 29 13.02 -4.67 2.74
N PRO A 30 12.50 -5.91 2.77
CA PRO A 30 11.10 -6.18 2.43
C PRO A 30 10.17 -5.57 3.47
N ARG A 31 9.17 -4.81 3.03
CA ARG A 31 8.08 -4.31 3.90
C ARG A 31 6.74 -4.68 3.28
N LYS A 32 5.78 -5.08 4.11
CA LYS A 32 4.42 -5.43 3.67
C LYS A 32 3.61 -4.16 3.43
N ARG A 33 2.83 -4.15 2.36
CA ARG A 33 1.83 -3.09 2.09
C ARG A 33 0.52 -3.76 1.71
N CYS A 34 -0.55 -3.42 2.43
CA CYS A 34 -1.90 -3.90 2.15
C CYS A 34 -2.62 -2.87 1.28
N ILE A 35 -3.25 -3.35 0.21
CA ILE A 35 -4.09 -2.54 -0.67
C ILE A 35 -5.50 -3.10 -0.53
N PHE A 36 -6.46 -2.23 -0.26
CA PHE A 36 -7.86 -2.59 -0.11
C PHE A 36 -8.67 -2.03 -1.27
N SER A 37 -9.51 -2.88 -1.86
CA SER A 37 -10.54 -2.45 -2.79
C SER A 37 -11.83 -2.21 -2.02
N PHE A 38 -12.52 -1.12 -2.32
CA PHE A 38 -13.84 -0.88 -1.73
C PHE A 38 -14.81 -0.30 -2.75
N HIS A 39 -16.09 -0.54 -2.50
CA HIS A 39 -17.19 0.02 -3.25
C HIS A 39 -17.98 1.01 -2.39
N CYS A 40 -18.27 2.18 -2.96
CA CYS A 40 -19.13 3.21 -2.40
C CYS A 40 -20.37 3.36 -3.30
N ALA A 41 -21.54 3.04 -2.76
CA ALA A 41 -22.83 3.14 -3.47
C ALA A 41 -23.50 4.52 -3.33
N ASP A 42 -22.92 5.43 -2.54
CA ASP A 42 -23.45 6.78 -2.36
C ASP A 42 -23.33 7.54 -3.68
N SER A 43 -24.43 8.12 -4.17
CA SER A 43 -24.45 8.90 -5.39
C SER A 43 -23.62 10.20 -5.31
N ASN A 44 -23.28 10.63 -4.09
CA ASN A 44 -22.40 11.77 -3.84
C ASN A 44 -20.91 11.36 -3.77
N ALA A 45 -20.59 10.08 -3.93
CA ALA A 45 -19.21 9.63 -4.05
C ALA A 45 -18.55 10.31 -5.26
N PRO A 46 -17.29 10.72 -5.15
CA PRO A 46 -16.62 11.44 -6.21
C PRO A 46 -16.43 10.53 -7.43
N SER A 47 -16.56 11.09 -8.64
CA SER A 47 -16.45 10.28 -9.86
C SER A 47 -14.99 9.92 -10.14
N ALA A 48 -14.79 8.92 -11.02
CA ALA A 48 -13.45 8.55 -11.46
C ALA A 48 -12.72 9.68 -12.21
N LEU A 49 -13.47 10.58 -12.87
CA LEU A 49 -12.91 11.72 -13.60
C LEU A 49 -12.48 12.86 -12.65
N ASP A 50 -13.14 12.97 -11.50
CA ASP A 50 -12.91 14.04 -10.53
C ASP A 50 -11.91 13.66 -9.43
N THR A 51 -11.46 12.40 -9.42
CA THR A 51 -10.62 11.85 -8.35
C THR A 51 -9.29 11.35 -8.90
N PRO A 52 -8.22 12.16 -8.89
CA PRO A 52 -6.87 11.66 -9.13
C PRO A 52 -6.44 10.74 -7.99
N LEU A 53 -5.27 10.09 -8.14
CA LEU A 53 -4.59 9.50 -6.99
C LEU A 53 -4.40 10.58 -5.93
N THR A 54 -5.09 10.41 -4.81
CA THR A 54 -5.15 11.39 -3.73
C THR A 54 -4.46 10.78 -2.52
N VAL A 55 -3.52 11.53 -1.93
CA VAL A 55 -2.83 11.16 -0.68
C VAL A 55 -3.25 12.16 0.39
N LEU A 56 -3.76 11.66 1.50
CA LEU A 56 -4.18 12.48 2.63
C LEU A 56 -2.93 12.91 3.42
N PRO A 57 -2.67 14.21 3.59
CA PRO A 57 -1.41 14.68 4.15
C PRO A 57 -1.23 14.32 5.63
N GLU A 58 -2.29 14.19 6.41
CA GLU A 58 -2.23 13.92 7.85
C GLU A 58 -1.90 12.45 8.16
N THR A 59 -2.42 11.52 7.36
CA THR A 59 -2.35 10.08 7.63
C THR A 59 -1.49 9.33 6.61
N GLY A 60 -1.22 9.92 5.45
CA GLY A 60 -0.57 9.26 4.32
C GLY A 60 -1.47 8.23 3.61
N VAL A 61 -2.73 8.07 4.05
CA VAL A 61 -3.70 7.19 3.39
C VAL A 61 -3.91 7.72 1.98
N TYR A 62 -3.81 6.84 0.98
CA TYR A 62 -4.15 7.19 -0.38
C TYR A 62 -5.44 6.51 -0.82
N PHE A 63 -6.11 7.12 -1.79
CA PHE A 63 -7.15 6.46 -2.55
C PHE A 63 -7.14 6.90 -4.01
N ARG A 64 -7.65 6.03 -4.88
CA ARG A 64 -7.88 6.34 -6.29
C ARG A 64 -9.04 5.51 -6.84
N PRO A 65 -9.75 5.98 -7.87
CA PRO A 65 -10.72 5.16 -8.59
C PRO A 65 -10.05 3.91 -9.18
N GLU A 66 -10.80 2.82 -9.24
CA GLU A 66 -10.37 1.56 -9.84
C GLU A 66 -11.53 0.89 -10.57
N GLY A 67 -11.45 0.83 -11.90
CA GLY A 67 -12.44 0.12 -12.70
C GLY A 67 -13.81 0.82 -12.77
N ALA A 68 -14.85 0.12 -12.32
CA ALA A 68 -16.23 0.57 -12.48
C ALA A 68 -16.59 1.75 -11.55
N PRO A 69 -17.63 2.55 -11.89
CA PRO A 69 -18.08 3.64 -11.02
C PRO A 69 -18.35 3.18 -9.59
N GLY A 70 -17.93 3.98 -8.61
CA GLY A 70 -18.07 3.65 -7.19
C GLY A 70 -17.00 2.71 -6.64
N HIS A 71 -16.09 2.18 -7.46
CA HIS A 71 -14.97 1.35 -7.00
C HIS A 71 -13.66 2.13 -6.85
N PHE A 72 -12.96 1.86 -5.76
CA PHE A 72 -11.72 2.54 -5.40
C PHE A 72 -10.72 1.56 -4.82
N LEU A 73 -9.44 1.91 -4.94
CA LEU A 73 -8.36 1.31 -4.18
C LEU A 73 -7.85 2.30 -3.15
N CYS A 74 -7.47 1.79 -1.99
CA CYS A 74 -6.78 2.56 -0.96
C CYS A 74 -5.68 1.75 -0.30
N GLY A 75 -4.82 2.46 0.42
CA GLY A 75 -3.73 1.86 1.18
C GLY A 75 -2.97 2.92 1.93
N VAL A 76 -2.08 2.47 2.81
CA VAL A 76 -1.18 3.33 3.57
C VAL A 76 0.07 2.54 3.92
N SER A 77 1.18 3.24 4.15
CA SER A 77 2.29 2.60 4.87
C SER A 77 1.89 2.44 6.33
N PRO A 78 1.98 1.24 6.93
CA PRO A 78 1.75 1.07 8.36
C PRO A 78 2.63 2.03 9.18
N PRO A 79 2.20 2.43 10.38
CA PRO A 79 3.03 3.22 11.27
C PRO A 79 4.32 2.44 11.64
N ALA A 80 5.37 3.16 12.00
CA ALA A 80 6.73 2.59 12.13
C ALA A 80 6.83 1.43 13.14
N ASP A 81 5.96 1.40 14.15
CA ASP A 81 5.85 0.33 15.15
C ASP A 81 5.16 -0.94 14.61
N ARG A 82 4.39 -0.82 13.52
CA ARG A 82 3.72 -1.94 12.81
C ARG A 82 4.38 -2.27 11.46
N ASP A 83 5.32 -1.46 10.98
CA ASP A 83 5.97 -1.63 9.68
C ASP A 83 7.29 -2.40 9.80
N ARG A 84 7.28 -3.67 10.25
CA ARG A 84 8.50 -4.51 10.38
C ARG A 84 8.96 -5.11 9.04
N ASP A 85 10.17 -5.66 9.02
CA ASP A 85 10.66 -6.41 7.85
C ASP A 85 9.73 -7.62 7.64
N ALA A 86 9.26 -7.81 6.41
CA ALA A 86 8.24 -8.78 6.05
C ALA A 86 8.85 -10.07 5.49
N THR A 87 8.31 -11.21 5.91
CA THR A 87 8.57 -12.52 5.29
C THR A 87 7.54 -12.81 4.19
N VAL A 88 7.70 -13.94 3.48
CA VAL A 88 6.71 -14.35 2.46
C VAL A 88 5.40 -14.76 3.13
N GLU A 89 5.46 -15.42 4.29
CA GLU A 89 4.31 -15.84 5.08
C GLU A 89 3.48 -14.64 5.55
N ASP A 90 4.12 -13.50 5.84
CA ASP A 90 3.41 -12.27 6.20
C ASP A 90 2.49 -11.78 5.07
N LEU A 91 2.74 -12.16 3.82
CA LEU A 91 1.96 -11.74 2.67
C LEU A 91 0.68 -12.57 2.46
N GLU A 92 0.52 -13.69 3.17
CA GLU A 92 -0.63 -14.60 3.00
C GLU A 92 -1.95 -13.98 3.48
N THR A 93 -1.89 -12.98 4.35
CA THR A 93 -3.07 -12.33 4.94
C THR A 93 -3.02 -10.82 4.76
N ALA A 94 -4.19 -10.17 4.64
CA ALA A 94 -4.28 -8.71 4.71
C ALA A 94 -4.35 -8.25 6.18
N ASP A 95 -3.77 -7.09 6.48
CA ASP A 95 -3.88 -6.45 7.79
C ASP A 95 -5.21 -5.68 7.87
N HIS A 96 -6.30 -6.36 8.21
CA HIS A 96 -7.62 -5.74 8.31
C HIS A 96 -7.71 -4.70 9.43
N GLU A 97 -6.90 -4.81 10.48
CA GLU A 97 -6.82 -3.79 11.54
C GLU A 97 -6.26 -2.48 10.98
N LEU A 98 -5.28 -2.53 10.05
CA LEU A 98 -4.81 -1.33 9.35
C LEU A 98 -5.94 -0.61 8.60
N PHE A 99 -6.88 -1.38 8.05
CA PHE A 99 -8.03 -0.81 7.37
C PHE A 99 -8.98 -0.11 8.36
N GLU A 100 -9.40 -0.82 9.41
CA GLU A 100 -10.37 -0.33 10.39
C GLU A 100 -9.81 0.83 11.24
N ASP A 101 -8.56 0.73 11.69
CA ASP A 101 -7.97 1.69 12.63
C ASP A 101 -7.46 2.97 11.95
N ILE A 102 -7.01 2.88 10.69
CA ILE A 102 -6.27 3.97 10.03
C ILE A 102 -6.94 4.39 8.71
N ILE A 103 -7.19 3.45 7.81
CA ILE A 103 -7.61 3.78 6.45
C ILE A 103 -9.05 4.31 6.44
N TRP A 104 -10.01 3.55 6.98
CA TRP A 104 -11.42 3.91 6.93
C TRP A 104 -11.74 5.23 7.65
N PRO A 105 -11.24 5.49 8.89
CA PRO A 105 -11.44 6.78 9.55
C PRO A 105 -10.93 7.95 8.71
N ALA A 106 -9.72 7.83 8.15
CA ALA A 106 -9.14 8.89 7.32
C ALA A 106 -9.94 9.15 6.03
N LEU A 107 -10.44 8.08 5.40
CA LEU A 107 -11.28 8.19 4.20
C LEU A 107 -12.61 8.88 4.50
N TYR A 108 -13.29 8.47 5.57
CA TYR A 108 -14.57 9.05 5.97
C TYR A 108 -14.43 10.53 6.36
N ASP A 109 -13.39 10.87 7.13
CA ASP A 109 -13.14 12.26 7.55
C ASP A 109 -12.88 13.17 6.34
N ARG A 110 -12.17 12.66 5.32
CA ARG A 110 -11.87 13.45 4.11
C ARG A 110 -13.05 13.54 3.14
N VAL A 111 -13.75 12.42 2.95
CA VAL A 111 -14.82 12.24 1.97
C VAL A 111 -16.00 11.61 2.69
N PRO A 112 -16.96 12.42 3.20
CA PRO A 112 -18.06 11.92 4.00
C PRO A 112 -18.92 10.82 3.33
N ALA A 113 -18.98 10.80 1.99
CA ALA A 113 -19.65 9.74 1.23
C ALA A 113 -19.03 8.34 1.47
N PHE A 114 -17.77 8.26 1.91
CA PHE A 114 -17.10 7.01 2.25
C PHE A 114 -17.49 6.43 3.63
N GLY A 115 -18.49 7.00 4.31
CA GLY A 115 -18.93 6.52 5.62
C GLY A 115 -19.60 5.13 5.63
N ASN A 116 -20.10 4.67 4.49
CA ASN A 116 -20.77 3.36 4.35
C ASN A 116 -20.18 2.56 3.18
N ILE A 117 -18.85 2.43 3.14
CA ILE A 117 -18.16 1.65 2.10
C ILE A 117 -18.16 0.16 2.43
N LYS A 118 -18.11 -0.66 1.37
CA LYS A 118 -17.93 -2.11 1.48
C LYS A 118 -16.55 -2.49 0.95
N VAL A 119 -15.71 -3.04 1.81
CA VAL A 119 -14.43 -3.66 1.40
C VAL A 119 -14.71 -4.95 0.62
N THR A 120 -13.94 -5.16 -0.44
CA THR A 120 -14.06 -6.29 -1.38
C THR A 120 -12.75 -7.03 -1.54
#